data_AF-A0A3A0CQS9-F1
#
_entry.id   AF-A0A3A0CQS9-F1
#
_cell.length_a   1.000
_cell.length_b   1.000
_cell.length_c   1.000
_cell.angle_alpha   90.00
_cell.angle_beta   90.00
_cell.angle_gamma   90.00
#
_symmetry.space_group_name_H-M   'P 1'
#
loop_
_entity.id
_entity.type
_entity.pdbx_description
1 polymer ?
#
loop_
_entity_poly.entity_id
_entity_poly.type
_entity_poly.pdbx_seq_one_letter_code
_entity_poly.pdbx_strand_id
1 'polypeptide(L)'
;MTRRARKQGVTIIEVVMAIVILSIALPPMIVAFAEAAVQSIQPADMTVASFLAIDRMEEVIARRFRDTEGYEELTVPTIAGFPDEDPVSGFPRFRRTVRVAYVDRELSPAAADEGYKKVVVTVAWDAESLEIERVFADFQP
;
A
#
# COMPACT_ATOMS: atom_id res chain seq x y z
N MET A 1 59.89 -14.90 31.36
CA MET A 1 59.36 -16.14 30.74
C MET A 1 58.35 -15.76 29.66
N THR A 2 58.76 -15.77 28.39
CA THR A 2 57.90 -15.42 27.25
C THR A 2 57.38 -16.69 26.59
N ARG A 3 56.07 -16.95 26.72
CA ARG A 3 55.39 -18.08 26.05
C ARG A 3 55.38 -17.81 24.54
N ARG A 4 56.10 -18.61 23.76
CA ARG A 4 56.03 -18.59 22.30
C ARG A 4 54.64 -19.10 21.88
N ALA A 5 53.82 -18.24 21.28
CA ALA A 5 52.58 -18.67 20.64
C ALA A 5 52.92 -19.60 19.47
N ARG A 6 52.39 -20.82 19.51
CA ARG A 6 52.60 -21.83 18.46
C ARG A 6 51.80 -21.40 17.24
N LYS A 7 52.46 -21.07 16.12
CA LYS A 7 51.80 -20.84 14.84
C LYS A 7 51.21 -22.17 14.37
N GLN A 8 49.89 -22.33 14.46
CA GLN A 8 49.17 -23.46 13.88
C GLN A 8 49.09 -23.25 12.36
N GLY A 9 49.55 -24.23 11.59
CA GLY A 9 49.47 -24.21 10.13
C GLY A 9 48.13 -24.75 9.66
N VAL A 10 47.55 -24.13 8.63
CA VAL A 10 46.31 -24.59 7.97
C VAL A 10 46.56 -25.94 7.30
N THR A 11 45.63 -26.87 7.46
CA THR A 11 45.72 -28.20 6.82
C THR A 11 44.93 -28.25 5.51
N ILE A 12 45.35 -29.12 4.57
CA ILE A 12 44.62 -29.28 3.30
C ILE A 12 43.17 -29.73 3.54
N ILE A 13 42.95 -30.62 4.52
CA ILE A 13 41.61 -31.09 4.85
C ILE A 13 40.71 -29.95 5.36
N GLU A 14 41.26 -29.00 6.11
CA GLU A 14 40.55 -27.82 6.60
C GLU A 14 40.13 -26.90 5.44
N VAL A 15 41.00 -26.71 4.43
CA VAL A 15 40.67 -25.94 3.22
C VAL A 15 39.57 -26.63 2.41
N VAL A 16 39.66 -27.96 2.22
CA VAL A 16 38.64 -28.72 1.49
C VAL A 16 37.30 -28.67 2.22
N MET A 17 37.30 -28.86 3.54
CA MET A 17 36.08 -28.75 4.36
C MET A 17 35.48 -27.34 4.30
N ALA A 18 36.30 -26.29 4.35
CA ALA A 18 35.84 -24.91 4.22
C ALA A 18 35.16 -24.68 2.86
N ILE A 19 35.74 -25.16 1.76
CA ILE A 19 35.15 -25.03 0.42
C ILE A 19 33.82 -25.79 0.32
N VAL A 20 33.74 -27.01 0.86
CA VAL A 20 32.50 -27.81 0.86
C VAL A 20 31.40 -27.10 1.65
N ILE A 21 31.72 -26.61 2.85
CA ILE A 21 30.77 -25.86 3.68
C ILE A 21 30.31 -24.60 2.95
N LEU A 22 31.24 -23.83 2.36
CA LEU A 22 30.92 -22.61 1.64
C LEU A 22 30.04 -22.87 0.40
N SER A 23 30.29 -23.97 -0.31
CA SER A 23 29.53 -24.37 -1.50
C SER A 23 28.07 -24.69 -1.19
N ILE A 24 27.79 -25.22 0.01
CA ILE A 24 26.42 -25.53 0.46
C ILE A 24 25.76 -24.30 1.07
N ALA A 25 26.53 -23.44 1.76
CA ALA A 25 26.01 -22.27 2.46
C ALA A 25 25.70 -21.08 1.54
N LEU A 26 26.48 -20.86 0.48
CA LEU A 26 26.34 -19.69 -0.39
C LEU A 26 25.02 -19.64 -1.18
N PRO A 27 24.56 -20.73 -1.84
CA PRO A 27 23.35 -20.66 -2.66
C PRO A 27 22.09 -20.19 -1.90
N PRO A 28 21.71 -20.76 -0.73
CA PRO A 28 20.53 -20.29 -0.01
C PRO A 28 20.70 -18.87 0.54
N MET A 29 21.93 -18.45 0.87
CA MET A 29 22.20 -17.09 1.34
C MET A 29 21.95 -16.04 0.25
N ILE A 30 22.33 -16.34 -1.00
CA ILE A 30 22.08 -15.44 -2.14
C ILE A 30 20.57 -15.34 -2.42
N VAL A 31 19.85 -16.48 -2.38
CA VAL A 31 18.39 -16.50 -2.58
C VAL A 31 17.68 -15.67 -1.51
N ALA A 32 18.03 -15.86 -0.24
CA ALA A 32 17.45 -15.09 0.86
C ALA A 32 17.69 -13.58 0.71
N PHE A 33 18.87 -13.17 0.23
CA PHE A 33 19.17 -11.76 -0.04
C PHE A 33 18.36 -11.19 -1.21
N ALA A 34 18.19 -11.96 -2.28
CA ALA A 34 17.39 -11.55 -3.43
C ALA A 34 15.91 -11.38 -3.04
N GLU A 35 15.37 -12.32 -2.26
CA GLU A 35 14.00 -12.25 -1.76
C GLU A 35 13.79 -11.05 -0.82
N ALA A 36 14.72 -10.82 0.12
CA ALA A 36 14.66 -9.66 1.00
C ALA A 36 14.70 -8.34 0.23
N ALA A 37 15.50 -8.26 -0.84
CA ALA A 37 15.54 -7.09 -1.71
C ALA A 37 14.22 -6.87 -2.45
N VAL A 38 13.59 -7.92 -2.99
CA VAL A 38 12.28 -7.82 -3.66
C VAL A 38 11.18 -7.41 -2.67
N GLN A 39 11.16 -8.02 -1.48
CA GLN A 39 10.21 -7.68 -0.42
C GLN A 39 10.36 -6.24 0.08
N SER A 40 11.53 -5.60 -0.10
CA SER A 40 11.74 -4.21 0.28
C SER A 40 11.07 -3.18 -0.65
N ILE A 41 10.68 -3.58 -1.87
CA ILE A 41 10.01 -2.68 -2.83
C ILE A 41 8.51 -2.58 -2.53
N GLN A 42 7.89 -3.68 -2.11
CA GLN A 42 6.48 -3.73 -1.70
C GLN A 42 6.06 -2.65 -0.68
N PRO A 43 6.80 -2.39 0.41
CA PRO A 43 6.44 -1.34 1.37
C PRO A 43 6.57 0.07 0.77
N ALA A 44 7.44 0.27 -0.23
CA ALA A 44 7.57 1.57 -0.89
C ALA A 44 6.34 1.87 -1.74
N ASP A 45 5.89 0.92 -2.56
CA ASP A 45 4.69 1.07 -3.39
C ASP A 45 3.42 1.22 -2.51
N MET A 46 3.33 0.47 -1.40
CA MET A 46 2.23 0.61 -0.42
C MET A 46 2.20 1.99 0.25
N THR A 47 3.37 2.56 0.54
CA THR A 47 3.48 3.92 1.11
C THR A 47 2.99 4.96 0.10
N VAL A 48 3.40 4.86 -1.17
CA VAL A 48 2.94 5.75 -2.23
C VAL A 48 1.44 5.61 -2.45
N ALA A 49 0.92 4.39 -2.51
CA ALA A 49 -0.52 4.14 -2.64
C ALA A 49 -1.31 4.76 -1.48
N SER A 50 -0.80 4.65 -0.25
CA SER A 50 -1.41 5.24 0.93
C SER A 50 -1.47 6.77 0.83
N PHE A 51 -0.38 7.42 0.42
CA PHE A 51 -0.38 8.86 0.22
C PHE A 51 -1.37 9.29 -0.88
N LEU A 52 -1.40 8.59 -2.01
CA LEU A 52 -2.33 8.88 -3.11
C LEU A 52 -3.80 8.69 -2.71
N ALA A 53 -4.09 7.67 -1.90
CA ALA A 53 -5.44 7.41 -1.40
C ALA A 53 -5.88 8.46 -0.37
N ILE A 54 -5.01 8.83 0.57
CA ILE A 54 -5.28 9.86 1.58
C ILE A 54 -5.47 11.22 0.91
N ASP A 55 -4.55 11.62 0.02
CA ASP A 55 -4.63 12.88 -0.72
C ASP A 55 -5.97 13.00 -1.47
N ARG A 56 -6.37 11.95 -2.19
CA ARG A 56 -7.64 11.91 -2.90
C ARG A 56 -8.85 11.92 -1.96
N MET A 57 -8.78 11.25 -0.81
CA MET A 57 -9.83 11.30 0.20
C MET A 57 -9.98 12.70 0.81
N GLU A 58 -8.87 13.41 1.06
CA GLU A 58 -8.89 14.78 1.56
C GLU A 58 -9.49 15.75 0.54
N GLU A 59 -9.23 15.57 -0.75
CA GLU A 59 -9.92 16.33 -1.81
C GLU A 59 -11.45 16.09 -1.78
N VAL A 60 -11.90 14.85 -1.55
CA VAL A 60 -13.34 14.55 -1.42
C VAL A 60 -13.93 15.20 -0.16
N ILE A 61 -13.22 15.14 0.97
CA ILE A 61 -13.63 15.81 2.21
C ILE A 61 -13.71 17.32 1.97
N ALA A 62 -12.71 17.92 1.33
CA ALA A 62 -12.69 19.33 1.01
C ALA A 62 -13.86 19.71 0.09
N ARG A 63 -14.18 18.89 -0.92
CA ARG A 63 -15.35 19.09 -1.79
C ARG A 63 -16.64 19.18 -0.99
N ARG A 64 -16.85 18.26 -0.04
CA ARG A 64 -18.02 18.28 0.85
C ARG A 64 -18.15 19.61 1.62
N PHE A 65 -17.05 20.24 2.01
CA PHE A 65 -17.11 21.47 2.83
C PHE A 65 -16.96 22.77 2.02
N ARG A 66 -16.67 22.69 0.73
CA ARG A 66 -16.35 23.86 -0.10
C ARG A 66 -17.59 24.59 -0.62
N ASP A 67 -18.59 23.83 -1.07
CA ASP A 67 -19.78 24.35 -1.72
C ASP A 67 -20.99 24.32 -0.76
N THR A 68 -22.07 25.03 -1.10
CA THR A 68 -23.26 25.13 -0.23
C THR A 68 -24.04 23.81 -0.14
N GLU A 69 -23.87 22.92 -1.11
CA GLU A 69 -24.62 21.66 -1.24
C GLU A 69 -24.09 20.53 -0.35
N GLY A 70 -22.88 20.66 0.20
CA GLY A 70 -22.45 19.84 1.33
C GLY A 70 -22.42 18.33 1.06
N TYR A 71 -23.35 17.62 1.69
CA TYR A 71 -23.57 16.18 1.55
C TYR A 71 -24.10 15.78 0.16
N GLU A 72 -24.84 16.65 -0.51
CA GLU A 72 -25.44 16.38 -1.82
C GLU A 72 -24.38 16.29 -2.94
N GLU A 73 -23.25 16.98 -2.78
CA GLU A 73 -22.10 16.90 -3.69
C GLU A 73 -21.53 15.48 -3.83
N LEU A 74 -21.69 14.65 -2.79
CA LEU A 74 -21.26 13.25 -2.80
C LEU A 74 -22.27 12.41 -3.58
N THR A 75 -22.23 12.53 -4.89
CA THR A 75 -23.16 11.83 -5.80
C THR A 75 -22.80 10.36 -5.96
N VAL A 76 -23.82 9.50 -5.99
CA VAL A 76 -23.70 8.06 -6.23
C VAL A 76 -23.91 7.79 -7.73
N PRO A 77 -23.10 6.94 -8.41
CA PRO A 77 -22.00 6.11 -7.87
C PRO A 77 -20.63 6.79 -7.85
N THR A 78 -20.52 8.00 -8.39
CA THR A 78 -19.25 8.72 -8.61
C THR A 78 -19.45 10.21 -8.39
N ILE A 79 -18.45 10.85 -7.81
CA ILE A 79 -18.44 12.29 -7.51
C ILE A 79 -17.97 13.07 -8.74
N ALA A 80 -18.69 14.13 -9.11
CA ALA A 80 -18.27 15.03 -10.19
C ALA A 80 -16.91 15.67 -9.89
N GLY A 81 -15.97 15.54 -10.84
CA GLY A 81 -14.58 16.01 -10.69
C GLY A 81 -13.61 14.95 -10.13
N PHE A 82 -14.10 13.75 -9.85
CA PHE A 82 -13.28 12.61 -9.41
C PHE A 82 -13.38 11.45 -10.43
N PRO A 83 -12.93 11.63 -11.68
CA PRO A 83 -12.90 10.54 -12.66
C PRO A 83 -11.88 9.48 -12.23
N ASP A 84 -12.03 8.29 -12.81
CA ASP A 84 -11.01 7.25 -12.72
C ASP A 84 -9.73 7.74 -13.41
N GLU A 85 -8.61 7.58 -12.72
CA GLU A 85 -7.30 7.97 -13.22
C GLU A 85 -6.47 6.72 -13.48
N ASP A 86 -6.21 6.48 -14.77
CA ASP A 86 -5.40 5.38 -15.26
C ASP A 86 -4.51 5.88 -16.41
N PRO A 87 -3.22 6.19 -16.15
CA PRO A 87 -2.54 6.20 -14.85
C PRO A 87 -2.71 7.52 -14.07
N VAL A 88 -2.35 7.50 -12.79
CA VAL A 88 -2.23 8.71 -11.97
C VAL A 88 -1.09 9.60 -12.49
N SER A 89 -1.37 10.90 -12.60
CA SER A 89 -0.38 11.87 -13.06
C SER A 89 0.87 11.88 -12.15
N GLY A 90 2.06 11.73 -12.72
CA GLY A 90 3.32 11.62 -11.98
C GLY A 90 3.60 10.23 -11.40
N PHE A 91 2.62 9.31 -11.41
CA PHE A 91 2.71 7.98 -10.83
C PHE A 91 2.20 6.92 -11.83
N PRO A 92 2.94 6.63 -12.92
CA PRO A 92 2.46 5.84 -14.07
C PRO A 92 2.09 4.38 -13.74
N ARG A 93 2.55 3.83 -12.61
CA ARG A 93 2.23 2.47 -12.14
C ARG A 93 0.95 2.39 -11.33
N PHE A 94 0.40 3.53 -10.91
CA PHE A 94 -0.74 3.60 -10.01
C PHE A 94 -1.97 4.03 -10.78
N ARG A 95 -3.09 3.45 -10.40
CA ARG A 95 -4.43 3.80 -10.87
C ARG A 95 -5.28 4.12 -9.67
N ARG A 96 -6.15 5.12 -9.74
CA ARG A 96 -7.06 5.44 -8.64
C ARG A 96 -8.48 5.66 -9.10
N THR A 97 -9.42 5.24 -8.26
CA THR A 97 -10.86 5.38 -8.50
C THR A 97 -11.55 5.82 -7.23
N VAL A 98 -12.59 6.66 -7.37
CA VAL A 98 -13.46 7.07 -6.26
C VAL A 98 -14.86 6.52 -6.52
N ARG A 99 -15.42 5.82 -5.54
CA ARG A 99 -16.77 5.27 -5.60
C ARG A 99 -17.57 5.71 -4.40
N VAL A 100 -18.85 5.96 -4.62
CA VAL A 100 -19.81 6.30 -3.58
C VAL A 100 -20.95 5.30 -3.63
N ALA A 101 -21.39 4.85 -2.47
CA ALA A 101 -22.56 3.99 -2.32
C ALA A 101 -23.42 4.48 -1.17
N TYR A 102 -24.73 4.29 -1.30
CA TYR A 102 -25.65 4.47 -0.17
C TYR A 102 -25.44 3.34 0.84
N VAL A 103 -25.44 3.71 2.12
CA VAL A 103 -25.40 2.76 3.22
C VAL A 103 -26.46 3.13 4.25
N ASP A 104 -26.88 2.17 5.06
CA ASP A 104 -27.73 2.42 6.23
C ASP A 104 -26.90 2.79 7.47
N ARG A 105 -27.58 3.03 8.60
CA ARG A 105 -26.95 3.34 9.89
C ARG A 105 -26.11 2.17 10.45
N GLU A 106 -26.34 0.95 9.99
CA GLU A 106 -25.56 -0.25 10.30
C GLU A 106 -24.39 -0.47 9.30
N LEU A 107 -24.18 0.47 8.37
CA LEU A 107 -23.17 0.44 7.31
C LEU A 107 -23.39 -0.67 6.25
N SER A 108 -24.60 -1.20 6.15
CA SER A 108 -24.98 -2.15 5.11
C SER A 108 -25.41 -1.42 3.83
N PRO A 109 -25.27 -2.05 2.64
CA PRO A 109 -25.68 -1.42 1.39
C PRO A 109 -27.17 -1.04 1.39
N ALA A 110 -27.46 0.21 1.02
CA ALA A 110 -28.82 0.72 0.88
C ALA A 110 -29.16 0.96 -0.60
N ALA A 111 -30.45 0.89 -0.94
CA ALA A 111 -30.94 1.13 -2.31
C ALA A 111 -31.21 2.61 -2.61
N ALA A 112 -31.29 3.46 -1.57
CA ALA A 112 -31.58 4.87 -1.64
C ALA A 112 -30.84 5.63 -0.52
N ASP A 113 -30.88 6.96 -0.57
CA ASP A 113 -30.25 7.81 0.44
C ASP A 113 -31.01 7.73 1.78
N GLU A 114 -30.37 7.16 2.80
CA GLU A 114 -30.86 7.12 4.18
C GLU A 114 -30.12 8.11 5.10
N GLY A 115 -29.40 9.07 4.50
CA GLY A 115 -28.57 10.03 5.23
C GLY A 115 -27.15 9.53 5.52
N TYR A 116 -26.75 8.40 4.93
CA TYR A 116 -25.37 7.92 4.95
C TYR A 116 -24.88 7.52 3.55
N LYS A 117 -23.69 8.03 3.20
CA LYS A 117 -22.95 7.66 1.99
C LYS A 117 -21.58 7.15 2.39
N LYS A 118 -21.20 5.99 1.85
CA LYS A 118 -19.84 5.46 1.95
C LYS A 118 -19.06 5.87 0.71
N VAL A 119 -17.95 6.55 0.91
CA VAL A 119 -16.96 6.84 -0.13
C VAL A 119 -15.79 5.88 0.03
N VAL A 120 -15.40 5.25 -1.08
CA VAL A 120 -14.24 4.37 -1.17
C VAL A 120 -13.29 4.95 -2.19
N VAL A 121 -12.04 5.16 -1.76
CA VAL A 121 -10.93 5.49 -2.65
C VAL A 121 -10.08 4.24 -2.79
N THR A 122 -9.98 3.72 -4.01
CA THR A 122 -9.17 2.55 -4.34
C THR A 122 -7.96 3.00 -5.14
N VAL A 123 -6.76 2.61 -4.71
CA VAL A 123 -5.52 2.79 -5.46
C VAL A 123 -4.95 1.41 -5.79
N ALA A 124 -4.79 1.10 -7.07
CA ALA A 124 -4.27 -0.17 -7.56
C ALA A 124 -2.91 -0.01 -8.22
N TRP A 125 -2.00 -0.94 -7.96
CA TRP A 125 -0.69 -1.05 -8.61
C TRP A 125 -0.38 -2.53 -8.88
N ASP A 126 0.09 -2.84 -10.08
CA ASP A 126 0.33 -4.22 -10.53
C ASP A 126 -0.86 -5.17 -10.24
N ALA A 127 -0.70 -6.11 -9.31
CA ALA A 127 -1.73 -7.07 -8.87
C ALA A 127 -2.26 -6.78 -7.44
N GLU A 128 -1.88 -5.65 -6.85
CA GLU A 128 -2.25 -5.24 -5.50
C GLU A 128 -3.15 -3.99 -5.54
N SER A 129 -3.91 -3.80 -4.45
CA SER A 129 -4.75 -2.62 -4.27
C SER A 129 -4.88 -2.24 -2.80
N LEU A 130 -4.98 -0.95 -2.55
CA LEU A 130 -5.26 -0.36 -1.25
C LEU A 130 -6.60 0.38 -1.32
N GLU A 131 -7.44 0.20 -0.31
CA GLU A 131 -8.71 0.90 -0.19
C GLU A 131 -8.76 1.69 1.11
N ILE A 132 -9.20 2.94 1.01
CA ILE A 132 -9.55 3.78 2.16
C ILE A 132 -11.03 4.11 2.07
N GLU A 133 -11.77 3.76 3.11
CA GLU A 133 -13.19 4.02 3.22
C GLU A 133 -13.47 5.16 4.19
N ARG A 134 -14.46 5.98 3.86
CA ARG A 134 -15.00 6.99 4.77
C ARG A 134 -16.51 7.08 4.63
N VAL A 135 -17.19 7.11 5.78
CA VAL A 135 -18.64 7.28 5.83
C VAL A 135 -18.95 8.74 6.13
N PHE A 136 -19.85 9.27 5.33
CA PHE A 136 -20.35 10.63 5.40
C PHE A 136 -21.83 10.56 5.77
N ALA A 137 -22.22 11.27 6.82
CA ALA A 137 -23.61 11.36 7.25
C ALA A 137 -24.17 12.75 6.95
N ASP A 138 -25.46 12.85 6.66
CA ASP A 138 -26.20 14.11 6.68
C ASP A 138 -26.72 14.36 8.09
N PHE A 139 -26.05 15.25 8.82
CA PHE A 139 -26.51 15.70 10.13
C PHE A 139 -27.18 17.06 9.93
N GLN A 140 -28.50 17.06 9.71
CA GLN A 140 -29.30 18.26 9.90
C GLN A 140 -29.51 18.47 11.41
N PRO A 141 -29.15 19.64 11.97
CA PRO A 141 -29.34 19.96 13.39
C PRO A 141 -30.82 20.10 13.79
#